data_AF-A0A352KBD7-F1
#
_entry.id   AF-A0A352KBD7-F1
#
_cell.length_a   1.000
_cell.length_b   1.000
_cell.length_c   1.000
_cell.angle_alpha   90.00
_cell.angle_beta   90.00
_cell.angle_gamma   90.00
#
_symmetry.space_group_name_H-M   'P 1'
#
loop_
_entity.id
_entity.type
_entity.pdbx_description
1 polymer ?
#
loop_
_entity_poly.entity_id
_entity_poly.type
_entity_poly.pdbx_seq_one_letter_code
_entity_poly.pdbx_strand_id
1 'polypeptide(L)' 'TDLLPMGKTSFSVDYTEMEDRAALGDEATSYSVAGVHNISDFGTDLYLAYRRHELDRVGTTFDDIDAVMTGARIKF' A
#
# COMPACT_ATOMS: atom_id res chain seq x y z
N THR A 1 16.27 16.75 2.68
CA THR A 1 16.66 16.29 4.02
C THR A 1 16.47 14.81 4.07
N ASP A 2 17.52 14.05 4.35
CA ASP A 2 17.42 12.59 4.47
C ASP A 2 16.83 12.24 5.83
N LEU A 3 15.85 11.33 5.85
CA LEU A 3 15.14 10.93 7.07
C LEU A 3 15.94 9.96 7.94
N LEU A 4 16.88 9.24 7.33
CA LEU A 4 17.80 8.31 7.98
C LEU A 4 19.20 8.51 7.40
N PRO A 5 20.27 8.38 8.19
CA PRO A 5 21.64 8.70 7.77
C PRO A 5 22.25 7.72 6.74
N MET A 6 21.51 6.70 6.28
CA MET A 6 22.02 5.61 5.45
C MET A 6 21.25 5.41 4.13
N GLY A 7 20.81 6.50 3.50
CA GLY A 7 20.23 6.44 2.17
C GLY A 7 19.04 7.35 1.98
N LYS A 8 18.25 7.06 0.94
CA LYS A 8 17.10 7.90 0.56
C LYS A 8 15.80 7.22 0.90
N THR A 9 14.87 8.00 1.45
CA THR A 9 13.50 7.55 1.68
C THR A 9 12.57 8.18 0.66
N SER A 10 11.73 7.36 0.05
CA SER A 10 10.64 7.79 -0.84
C SER A 10 9.31 7.37 -0.25
N PHE A 11 8.28 8.18 -0.47
CA PHE A 11 6.91 7.87 -0.04
C PHE A 11 5.98 7.87 -1.24
N SER A 12 4.92 7.08 -1.14
CA SER A 12 3.81 7.09 -2.09
C SER A 12 2.50 7.02 -1.35
N VAL A 13 1.46 7.58 -1.97
CA VAL A 13 0.08 7.38 -1.59
C VAL A 13 -0.70 6.97 -2.83
N ASP A 14 -1.72 6.14 -2.67
CA ASP A 14 -2.62 5.77 -3.76
C ASP A 14 -4.06 5.67 -3.27
N TYR A 15 -4.97 5.90 -4.21
CA TYR A 15 -6.40 5.66 -4.08
C TYR A 15 -6.83 4.84 -5.29
N THR A 16 -7.63 3.81 -5.06
CA THR A 16 -8.20 2.96 -6.11
C THR A 16 -9.68 2.82 -5.87
N GLU A 17 -10.46 2.97 -6.94
CA GLU A 17 -11.90 2.76 -6.96
C GLU A 17 -12.24 1.80 -8.09
N MET A 18 -13.17 0.90 -7.84
CA MET A 18 -13.65 -0.04 -8.83
C MET A 18 -15.15 -0.26 -8.68
N GLU A 19 -15.88 -0.10 -9.76
CA GLU A 19 -17.32 -0.36 -9.84
C GLU A 19 -17.60 -1.71 -10.50
N ASP A 20 -18.70 -2.34 -10.10
CA ASP A 20 -19.31 -3.51 -10.76
C ASP A 20 -18.34 -4.69 -11.02
N ARG A 21 -17.34 -4.87 -10.16
CA ARG A 21 -16.25 -5.84 -10.39
C ARG A 21 -16.67 -7.28 -10.18
N ALA A 22 -17.45 -7.55 -9.15
CA ALA A 22 -17.87 -8.90 -8.77
C ALA A 22 -19.40 -9.08 -8.91
N ALA A 23 -20.18 -8.04 -8.62
CA ALA A 23 -21.62 -7.96 -8.82
C ALA A 23 -22.04 -6.54 -9.22
N LEU A 24 -23.23 -6.41 -9.81
CA LEU A 24 -23.82 -5.11 -10.15
C LEU A 24 -24.18 -4.32 -8.89
N GLY A 25 -23.82 -3.04 -8.87
CA GLY A 25 -23.95 -2.14 -7.72
C GLY A 25 -22.85 -2.30 -6.68
N ASP A 26 -21.74 -2.95 -7.03
CA ASP A 26 -20.55 -3.00 -6.16
C ASP A 26 -19.71 -1.74 -6.33
N GLU A 27 -19.27 -1.19 -5.21
CA GLU A 27 -18.23 -0.16 -5.16
C GLU A 27 -17.12 -0.62 -4.22
N ALA A 28 -15.93 -0.88 -4.78
CA ALA A 28 -14.75 -1.25 -4.01
C ALA A 28 -13.77 -0.08 -4.00
N THR A 29 -13.42 0.41 -2.82
CA THR A 29 -12.44 1.48 -2.66
C THR A 29 -11.24 0.98 -1.86
N SER A 30 -10.09 1.58 -2.10
CA SER A 30 -8.91 1.38 -1.24
C SER A 30 -8.00 2.57 -1.28
N TYR A 31 -7.33 2.81 -0.17
CA TYR A 31 -6.28 3.81 -0.07
C TYR A 31 -5.06 3.24 0.64
N SER A 32 -3.89 3.76 0.28
CA SER A 32 -2.64 3.27 0.84
C SER A 32 -1.61 4.36 0.98
N VAL A 33 -0.71 4.14 1.94
CA VAL A 33 0.52 4.89 2.09
C VAL A 33 1.69 3.92 2.16
N ALA A 34 2.78 4.23 1.49
CA ALA A 34 3.98 3.41 1.51
C ALA A 34 5.24 4.26 1.62
N GLY A 35 6.25 3.68 2.25
CA GLY A 35 7.60 4.18 2.37
C GLY A 35 8.60 3.14 1.88
N VAL A 36 9.60 3.61 1.13
CA VAL A 36 10.75 2.81 0.71
C VAL A 36 12.02 3.51 1.15
N HIS A 37 12.87 2.82 1.90
CA HIS A 37 14.20 3.30 2.25
C HIS A 37 15.26 2.53 1.46
N ASN A 38 15.95 3.22 0.56
CA ASN A 38 17.02 2.65 -0.26
C ASN A 38 18.37 2.83 0.43
N ILE A 39 19.01 1.72 0.80
CA ILE A 39 20.34 1.63 1.37
C ILE A 39 21.32 1.25 0.24
N SER A 40 21.81 2.26 -0.47
CA SER A 40 22.64 2.09 -1.68
C SER A 40 23.87 1.21 -1.46
N ASP A 41 24.55 1.38 -0.33
CA ASP A 41 25.82 0.69 -0.02
C ASP A 41 25.67 -0.83 0.06
N PHE A 42 24.46 -1.31 0.36
CA PHE A 42 24.14 -2.73 0.48
C PHE A 42 23.19 -3.22 -0.61
N GLY A 43 22.94 -2.42 -1.65
CA GLY A 43 22.01 -2.76 -2.72
C GLY A 43 20.60 -3.11 -2.24
N THR A 44 20.19 -2.60 -1.08
CA THR A 44 18.99 -3.05 -0.36
C THR A 44 17.91 -1.97 -0.30
N ASP A 45 16.65 -2.34 -0.55
CA ASP A 45 15.48 -1.47 -0.37
C ASP A 45 14.62 -2.05 0.77
N LEU A 46 14.30 -1.26 1.79
CA LEU A 46 13.37 -1.61 2.87
C LEU A 46 11.99 -1.02 2.58
N TYR A 47 10.94 -1.80 2.78
CA TYR A 47 9.55 -1.41 2.51
C TYR A 47 8.71 -1.39 3.79
N LEU A 48 7.84 -0.40 3.88
CA LEU A 48 6.71 -0.39 4.81
C LEU A 48 5.51 0.21 4.08
N ALA A 49 4.37 -0.48 4.07
CA ALA A 49 3.14 0.03 3.48
C ALA A 49 1.95 -0.35 4.35
N TYR A 50 0.96 0.53 4.36
CA TYR A 50 -0.37 0.29 4.93
C TYR A 50 -1.41 0.53 3.84
N ARG A 51 -2.37 -0.39 3.72
CA ARG A 51 -3.51 -0.28 2.80
C ARG A 51 -4.79 -0.65 3.53
N ARG A 52 -5.84 0.12 3.30
CA ARG A 52 -7.21 -0.22 3.71
C ARG A 52 -8.06 -0.52 2.47
N HIS A 53 -8.91 -1.54 2.56
CA HIS A 53 -9.90 -1.88 1.55
C HIS A 53 -11.31 -1.82 2.15
N GLU A 54 -12.22 -1.21 1.39
CA GLU A 54 -13.64 -1.06 1.72
C GLU A 54 -14.46 -1.61 0.54
N LEU A 55 -15.62 -2.21 0.84
CA LEU A 55 -16.51 -2.77 -0.18
C LEU A 55 -17.97 -2.50 0.20
N ASP A 56 -18.61 -1.66 -0.62
CA ASP A 56 -20.04 -1.43 -0.56
C ASP A 56 -20.76 -2.34 -1.55
N ARG A 57 -21.77 -3.07 -1.04
CA ARG A 57 -22.62 -3.96 -1.84
C ARG A 57 -24.07 -3.89 -1.39
N VAL A 58 -24.98 -3.79 -2.34
CA VAL A 58 -26.42 -3.79 -2.04
C VAL A 58 -26.84 -5.09 -1.36
N GLY A 59 -27.47 -4.97 -0.19
CA GLY A 59 -28.06 -6.10 0.54
C GLY A 59 -27.11 -6.90 1.43
N THR A 60 -25.84 -6.49 1.54
CA THR A 60 -24.90 -7.09 2.49
C THR A 60 -23.88 -6.05 2.96
N THR A 61 -23.35 -6.22 4.15
CA THR A 61 -22.25 -5.39 4.67
C THR A 61 -21.03 -6.27 4.88
N PHE A 62 -19.86 -5.75 4.54
CA PHE A 62 -18.57 -6.40 4.79
C PHE A 62 -17.77 -5.58 5.79
N ASP A 63 -16.90 -6.25 6.52
CA ASP A 63 -15.90 -5.57 7.34
C ASP A 63 -14.75 -5.07 6.45
N ASP A 64 -14.21 -3.91 6.81
CA ASP A 64 -13.05 -3.36 6.13
C ASP A 64 -11.80 -4.21 6.40
N ILE A 65 -10.88 -4.22 5.43
CA ILE A 65 -9.61 -4.95 5.55
C ILE A 65 -8.46 -3.95 5.68
N ASP A 66 -7.78 -4.01 6.82
CA ASP A 66 -6.51 -3.32 7.06
C ASP A 66 -5.32 -4.27 6.82
N ALA A 67 -4.41 -3.89 5.91
CA ALA A 67 -3.22 -4.66 5.56
C ALA A 67 -1.95 -3.84 5.79
N VAL A 68 -0.98 -4.43 6.49
CA VAL A 68 0.38 -3.89 6.62
C VAL A 68 1.36 -4.81 5.89
N MET A 69 2.17 -4.23 5.02
CA MET A 69 3.25 -4.91 4.31
C MET A 69 4.59 -4.34 4.76
N THR A 70 5.55 -5.21 5.04
CA THR A 70 6.95 -4.83 5.23
C THR A 70 7.89 -5.89 4.66
N GLY A 71 9.12 -5.52 4.36
CA GLY A 71 10.13 -6.45 3.83
C GLY A 71 11.35 -5.76 3.27
N ALA A 72 12.20 -6.52 2.58
CA ALA A 72 13.41 -6.03 1.95
C ALA A 72 13.59 -6.60 0.53
N ARG A 73 14.18 -5.83 -0.39
CA ARG A 73 14.62 -6.27 -1.73
C ARG A 73 16.11 -6.05 -1.87
N ILE A 74 16.84 -7.11 -2.17
CA ILE A 74 18.30 -7.09 -2.41
C ILE A 74 18.55 -7.13 -3.91
N LYS A 75 19.41 -6.24 -4.41
CA LYS A 75 19.82 -6.12 -5.82
C LYS A 75 21.28 -6.57 -5.94
N PHE A 76 21.58 -7.41 -6.93
CA PHE A 76 22.90 -7.97 -7.22
C PHE A 76 23.36 -7.59 -8.64
#